data_AF-A0A4Y2JIB6-F1
#
_entry.id   AF-A0A4Y2JIB6-F1
#
_cell.length_a   1.000
_cell.length_b   1.000
_cell.length_c   1.000
_cell.angle_alpha   90.00
_cell.angle_beta   90.00
_cell.angle_gamma   90.00
#
_symmetry.space_group_name_H-M   'P 1'
#
loop_
_entity.id
_entity.type
_entity.pdbx_description
1 polymer ?
#
loop_
_entity_poly.entity_id
_entity_poly.type
_entity_poly.pdbx_seq_one_letter_code
_entity_poly.pdbx_strand_id
1 'polypeptide(L)'
;MMMSFCLRDPKCLKCVGNHSIQSCQNPADTPAKCRHCNGPHTANFTGCPHNPINKRQEKEAKQPKRYFKPAPSDAWSNPQALAQVKVPAFQQAPTMTLKTTSHQSSNQTPFQTATQPNSNSPLLIQISQMINSFMAQLNSVLQNSHVDQHVQQL
;
A
#
# COMPACT_ATOMS: atom_id res chain seq x y z
N MET A 1 -13.83 -8.12 20.78
CA MET A 1 -12.62 -8.38 19.95
C MET A 1 -12.71 -9.81 19.46
N MET A 2 -12.91 -10.05 18.15
CA MET A 2 -13.13 -11.41 17.63
C MET A 2 -11.87 -11.89 16.93
N MET A 3 -11.19 -12.88 17.52
CA MET A 3 -9.97 -13.45 16.94
C MET A 3 -10.36 -14.38 15.78
N SER A 4 -9.93 -14.05 14.55
CA SER A 4 -10.19 -14.86 13.37
C SER A 4 -9.26 -16.07 13.31
N PHE A 5 -9.70 -17.18 13.90
CA PHE A 5 -8.97 -18.45 13.82
C PHE A 5 -8.89 -18.94 12.37
N CYS A 6 -7.72 -19.40 11.96
CA CYS A 6 -7.53 -19.97 10.63
C CYS A 6 -8.15 -21.38 10.58
N LEU A 7 -9.29 -21.53 9.91
CA LEU A 7 -10.00 -22.81 9.73
C LEU A 7 -9.35 -23.77 8.71
N ARG A 8 -8.04 -23.61 8.44
CA ARG A 8 -7.34 -24.36 7.39
C ARG A 8 -6.41 -25.39 8.03
N ASP A 9 -6.39 -26.60 7.48
CA ASP A 9 -5.63 -27.71 8.05
C ASP A 9 -4.16 -27.35 8.30
N PRO A 10 -3.62 -27.67 9.49
CA PRO A 10 -2.22 -27.42 9.80
C PRO A 10 -1.32 -28.31 8.93
N LYS A 11 -0.28 -27.70 8.36
CA LYS A 11 0.81 -28.43 7.72
C LYS A 11 2.10 -28.25 8.49
N CYS A 12 2.80 -29.35 8.73
CA CYS A 12 4.07 -29.36 9.40
C CYS A 12 5.14 -28.65 8.55
N LEU A 13 5.80 -27.63 9.11
CA LEU A 13 6.82 -26.85 8.41
C LEU A 13 8.10 -27.64 8.12
N LYS A 14 8.39 -28.71 8.89
CA LYS A 14 9.52 -29.61 8.64
C LYS A 14 9.31 -30.45 7.37
N CYS A 15 8.16 -31.14 7.27
CA CYS A 15 7.94 -32.24 6.32
C CYS A 15 6.76 -32.08 5.36
N VAL A 16 5.95 -31.02 5.47
CA VAL A 16 4.71 -30.76 4.68
C VAL A 16 3.56 -31.75 4.96
N GLY A 17 3.71 -32.63 5.95
CA GLY A 17 2.67 -33.56 6.42
C GLY A 17 1.49 -32.86 7.11
N ASN A 18 0.35 -33.53 7.16
CA ASN A 18 -0.90 -33.03 7.75
C ASN A 18 -0.91 -33.23 9.28
N HIS A 19 0.02 -32.58 9.98
CA HIS A 19 0.13 -32.59 11.44
C HIS A 19 0.76 -31.29 11.97
N SER A 20 0.56 -31.00 13.26
CA SER A 20 1.30 -29.95 13.97
C SER A 20 2.79 -30.30 14.07
N ILE A 21 3.68 -29.30 14.03
CA ILE A 21 5.14 -29.46 14.17
C ILE A 21 5.51 -30.30 15.41
N GLN A 22 4.73 -30.19 16.50
CA GLN A 22 4.93 -30.94 17.74
C GLN A 22 4.74 -32.46 17.60
N SER A 23 3.91 -32.90 16.65
CA SER A 23 3.67 -34.32 16.35
C SER A 23 4.60 -34.87 15.26
N CYS A 24 5.59 -34.09 14.82
CA CYS A 24 6.46 -34.48 13.72
C CYS A 24 7.60 -35.39 14.20
N GLN A 25 7.58 -36.65 13.73
CA GLN A 25 8.63 -37.64 14.01
C GLN A 25 9.94 -37.40 13.23
N ASN A 26 9.99 -36.46 12.30
CA ASN A 26 11.23 -36.16 11.58
C ASN A 26 12.24 -35.43 12.50
N PRO A 27 13.53 -35.86 12.50
CA PRO A 27 14.57 -35.24 13.32
C PRO A 27 14.80 -33.77 12.92
N ALA A 28 15.28 -32.98 13.86
CA ALA A 28 15.43 -31.53 13.70
C ALA A 28 16.35 -31.14 12.52
N ASP A 29 17.35 -31.98 12.24
CA ASP A 29 18.35 -31.79 11.18
C ASP A 29 17.81 -32.10 9.77
N THR A 30 16.55 -32.54 9.63
CA THR A 30 15.97 -32.70 8.28
C THR A 30 15.74 -31.33 7.62
N PRO A 31 16.29 -31.09 6.41
CA PRO A 31 16.11 -29.82 5.73
C PRO A 31 14.63 -29.57 5.43
N ALA A 32 14.18 -28.35 5.75
CA ALA A 32 12.77 -27.97 5.60
C ALA A 32 12.30 -28.09 4.14
N LYS A 33 11.13 -28.69 3.95
CA LYS A 33 10.52 -28.88 2.64
C LYS A 33 9.53 -27.76 2.30
N CYS A 34 9.56 -27.29 1.06
CA CYS A 34 8.70 -26.21 0.61
C CYS A 34 7.23 -26.65 0.56
N ARG A 35 6.34 -25.93 1.26
CA ARG A 35 4.89 -26.20 1.23
C ARG A 35 4.26 -26.13 -0.18
N HIS A 36 4.92 -25.47 -1.13
CA HIS A 36 4.38 -25.19 -2.47
C HIS A 36 4.93 -26.10 -3.58
N CYS A 37 6.13 -26.69 -3.43
CA CYS A 37 6.76 -27.56 -4.43
C CYS A 37 7.54 -28.75 -3.86
N ASN A 38 7.53 -28.93 -2.53
CA ASN A 38 8.26 -29.98 -1.79
C ASN A 38 9.80 -29.99 -1.95
N GLY A 39 10.38 -28.99 -2.63
CA GLY A 39 11.83 -28.82 -2.78
C GLY A 39 12.56 -28.45 -1.47
N PRO A 40 13.91 -28.51 -1.46
CA PRO A 40 14.76 -28.31 -0.29
C PRO A 40 14.95 -26.82 0.05
N HIS A 41 13.85 -26.14 0.40
CA HIS A 41 13.84 -24.74 0.83
C HIS A 41 12.55 -24.42 1.59
N THR A 42 12.55 -23.36 2.38
CA THR A 42 11.34 -22.90 3.08
C THR A 42 10.32 -22.29 2.12
N ALA A 43 9.04 -22.26 2.50
CA ALA A 43 7.96 -21.74 1.64
C ALA A 43 8.10 -20.25 1.24
N ASN A 44 8.96 -19.50 1.95
CA ASN A 44 9.25 -18.08 1.71
C ASN A 44 10.39 -17.87 0.70
N PHE A 45 11.05 -18.93 0.22
CA PHE A 45 12.15 -18.82 -0.74
C PHE A 45 11.68 -18.20 -2.06
N THR A 46 12.22 -17.01 -2.38
CA THR A 46 11.82 -16.22 -3.55
C THR A 46 12.16 -16.90 -4.87
N GLY A 47 13.15 -17.79 -4.92
CA GLY A 47 13.46 -18.61 -6.11
C GLY A 47 12.51 -19.78 -6.36
N CYS A 48 11.49 -20.01 -5.52
CA CYS A 48 10.57 -21.13 -5.70
C CYS A 48 9.64 -20.91 -6.93
N PRO A 49 9.63 -21.81 -7.93
CA PRO A 49 8.74 -21.68 -9.10
C PRO A 49 7.24 -21.84 -8.75
N HIS A 50 6.94 -22.33 -7.54
CA HIS A 50 5.58 -22.43 -7.02
C HIS A 50 5.21 -21.34 -6.00
N ASN A 51 6.09 -20.37 -5.75
CA ASN A 51 5.76 -19.21 -4.93
C ASN A 51 4.56 -18.46 -5.52
N PRO A 52 3.46 -18.23 -4.76
CA PRO A 52 2.29 -17.51 -5.26
C PRO A 52 2.60 -16.10 -5.79
N ILE A 53 3.64 -15.43 -5.26
CA ILE A 53 4.08 -14.11 -5.74
C ILE A 53 4.63 -14.23 -7.16
N ASN A 54 5.57 -15.16 -7.40
CA ASN A 54 6.16 -15.40 -8.71
C ASN A 54 5.09 -15.81 -9.74
N LYS A 55 4.15 -16.69 -9.35
CA LYS A 55 3.01 -17.08 -10.23
C LYS A 55 2.04 -15.93 -10.53
N ARG A 56 1.96 -14.90 -9.69
CA ARG A 56 1.19 -13.67 -10.00
C ARG A 56 1.96 -12.78 -10.97
N GLN A 57 3.24 -12.53 -10.70
CA GLN A 57 4.11 -11.74 -11.58
C GLN A 57 4.19 -12.33 -13.01
N GLU A 58 4.29 -13.65 -13.15
CA GLU A 58 4.25 -14.31 -14.46
C GLU A 58 2.93 -14.06 -15.20
N LYS A 59 1.80 -14.12 -14.50
CA LYS A 59 0.46 -13.83 -15.06
C LYS A 59 0.26 -12.35 -15.38
N GLU A 60 0.87 -11.45 -14.62
CA GLU A 60 0.82 -10.00 -14.86
C GLU A 60 1.73 -9.63 -16.04
N ALA A 61 2.91 -10.23 -16.15
CA ALA A 61 3.82 -10.06 -17.30
C ALA A 61 3.24 -10.61 -18.61
N LYS A 62 2.41 -11.67 -18.54
CA LYS A 62 1.68 -12.25 -19.68
C LYS A 62 0.38 -11.52 -20.02
N GLN A 63 -0.12 -10.62 -19.16
CA GLN A 63 -1.26 -9.79 -19.51
C GLN A 63 -0.82 -8.65 -20.44
N PRO A 64 -1.65 -8.25 -21.42
CA PRO A 64 -1.38 -7.08 -22.22
C PRO A 64 -1.27 -5.87 -21.29
N LYS A 65 -0.10 -5.21 -21.29
CA LYS A 65 0.13 -4.00 -20.50
C LYS A 65 -1.00 -3.01 -20.80
N ARG A 66 -1.75 -2.63 -19.77
CA ARG A 66 -2.79 -1.59 -19.86
C ARG A 66 -2.09 -0.28 -20.22
N TYR A 67 -2.01 0.00 -21.52
CA TYR A 67 -1.40 1.23 -22.01
C TYR A 67 -2.32 2.39 -21.64
N PHE A 68 -1.94 3.13 -20.61
CA PHE A 68 -2.61 4.38 -20.30
C PHE A 68 -2.33 5.33 -21.46
N LYS A 69 -3.37 5.79 -22.15
CA LYS A 69 -3.18 6.79 -23.21
C LYS A 69 -2.54 8.02 -22.55
N PRO A 70 -1.39 8.53 -23.02
CA PRO A 70 -0.85 9.77 -22.49
C PRO A 70 -1.88 10.88 -22.65
N ALA A 71 -1.92 11.81 -21.69
CA ALA A 71 -2.76 12.99 -21.83
C ALA A 71 -2.38 13.74 -23.13
N PRO A 72 -3.34 14.31 -23.88
CA PRO A 72 -3.03 15.18 -25.01
C PRO A 72 -2.08 16.30 -24.60
N SER A 73 -1.20 16.74 -25.51
CA SER A 73 -0.24 17.83 -25.26
C SER A 73 -0.91 19.07 -24.66
N ASP A 74 -2.13 19.35 -25.10
CA ASP A 74 -2.85 20.58 -24.80
C ASP A 74 -3.79 20.41 -23.59
N ALA A 75 -3.68 19.32 -22.82
CA ALA A 75 -4.56 19.02 -21.69
C ALA A 75 -4.59 20.12 -20.61
N TRP A 76 -3.53 20.92 -20.50
CA TRP A 76 -3.43 22.07 -19.59
C TRP A 76 -3.89 23.41 -20.18
N SER A 77 -4.07 23.49 -21.51
CA SER A 77 -4.43 24.73 -22.21
C SER A 77 -5.84 24.69 -22.81
N ASN A 78 -6.41 23.50 -23.01
CA ASN A 78 -7.76 23.32 -23.55
C ASN A 78 -8.74 22.88 -22.45
N PRO A 79 -9.74 23.71 -22.06
CA PRO A 79 -10.70 23.36 -21.02
C PRO A 79 -11.60 22.16 -21.39
N GLN A 80 -11.79 21.86 -22.68
CA GLN A 80 -12.51 20.65 -23.12
C GLN A 80 -11.67 19.39 -22.89
N ALA A 81 -10.35 19.45 -23.11
CA ALA A 81 -9.45 18.34 -22.83
C ALA A 81 -9.34 18.08 -21.31
N LEU A 82 -9.29 19.14 -20.51
CA LEU A 82 -9.29 19.05 -19.04
C LEU A 82 -10.59 18.41 -18.52
N ALA A 83 -11.74 18.73 -19.13
CA ALA A 83 -13.02 18.09 -18.80
C ALA A 83 -13.01 16.58 -19.09
N GLN A 84 -12.36 16.12 -20.17
CA GLN A 84 -12.21 14.70 -20.49
C GLN A 84 -11.27 13.94 -19.54
N VAL A 85 -10.35 14.62 -18.84
CA VAL A 85 -9.54 14.01 -17.77
C VAL A 85 -10.30 13.96 -16.43
N LYS A 86 -11.23 14.89 -16.21
CA LYS A 86 -12.02 14.99 -14.96
C LYS A 86 -13.23 14.05 -14.89
N VAL A 87 -13.65 13.44 -16.01
CA VAL A 87 -14.67 12.38 -15.99
C VAL A 87 -14.08 11.06 -15.48
N PRO A 88 -14.65 10.42 -14.44
CA PRO A 88 -14.18 9.11 -14.01
C PRO A 88 -14.52 8.08 -15.08
N ALA A 89 -13.51 7.32 -15.53
CA ALA A 89 -13.63 6.32 -16.59
C ALA A 89 -14.40 5.06 -16.13
N PHE A 90 -15.72 5.18 -15.98
CA PHE A 90 -16.64 4.09 -15.60
C PHE A 90 -17.45 3.52 -16.78
N GLN A 91 -16.92 3.59 -18.01
CA GLN A 91 -17.45 2.86 -19.17
C GLN A 91 -16.24 2.46 -20.06
N GLN A 92 -15.70 1.24 -20.02
CA GLN A 92 -16.37 -0.05 -19.98
C GLN A 92 -15.59 -1.07 -19.12
N ALA A 93 -16.30 -1.82 -18.27
CA ALA A 93 -15.87 -3.11 -17.77
C ALA A 93 -16.95 -4.16 -18.15
N PRO A 94 -16.60 -5.31 -18.72
CA PRO A 94 -17.57 -6.35 -19.02
C PRO A 94 -18.18 -6.90 -17.72
N THR A 95 -19.49 -7.08 -17.73
CA THR A 95 -20.30 -7.45 -16.57
C THR A 95 -19.89 -8.80 -15.98
N MET A 96 -19.25 -8.81 -14.82
CA MET A 96 -19.16 -10.01 -13.98
C MET A 96 -20.22 -9.95 -12.88
N THR A 97 -21.31 -10.69 -13.08
CA THR A 97 -22.46 -10.74 -12.19
C THR A 97 -22.11 -11.51 -10.90
N LEU A 98 -21.70 -10.80 -9.84
CA LEU A 98 -21.55 -11.39 -8.52
C LEU A 98 -22.87 -11.26 -7.74
N LYS A 99 -23.57 -12.37 -7.52
CA LYS A 99 -24.78 -12.40 -6.68
C LYS A 99 -24.38 -12.34 -5.22
N THR A 100 -24.63 -11.20 -4.57
CA THR A 100 -24.53 -11.05 -3.11
C THR A 100 -25.91 -10.70 -2.55
N THR A 101 -26.58 -11.67 -1.93
CA THR A 101 -27.85 -11.44 -1.22
C THR A 101 -27.59 -10.54 -0.02
N SER A 102 -28.24 -9.37 0.00
CA SER A 102 -28.19 -8.44 1.13
C SER A 102 -29.48 -8.56 1.96
N HIS A 103 -29.35 -8.82 3.26
CA HIS A 103 -30.43 -8.68 4.23
C HIS A 103 -30.20 -7.41 5.05
N GLN A 104 -31.26 -6.62 5.22
CA GLN A 104 -31.22 -5.25 5.73
C GLN A 104 -31.34 -5.18 7.26
N SER A 105 -30.79 -4.12 7.85
CA SER A 105 -31.32 -3.42 9.03
C SER A 105 -30.64 -2.05 9.11
N SER A 106 -31.26 -0.97 8.61
CA SER A 106 -32.12 -0.04 9.36
C SER A 106 -31.38 0.55 10.59
N ASN A 107 -31.03 1.84 10.63
CA ASN A 107 -31.96 2.96 10.66
C ASN A 107 -31.41 4.26 10.02
N GLN A 108 -32.33 5.11 9.57
CA GLN A 108 -32.13 6.49 9.07
C GLN A 108 -32.58 7.48 10.18
N THR A 109 -32.39 8.82 10.20
CA THR A 109 -31.91 9.92 9.32
C THR A 109 -31.76 11.18 10.23
N PRO A 110 -31.51 12.45 9.78
CA PRO A 110 -30.91 13.03 8.57
C PRO A 110 -29.87 14.17 8.85
N PHE A 111 -29.52 14.92 7.78
CA PHE A 111 -29.05 16.33 7.71
C PHE A 111 -27.58 16.63 7.36
N GLN A 112 -27.36 17.85 6.87
CA GLN A 112 -26.42 18.16 5.77
C GLN A 112 -25.26 19.12 6.12
N THR A 113 -24.23 19.10 5.26
CA THR A 113 -23.31 20.19 4.88
C THR A 113 -22.56 20.98 5.96
N ALA A 114 -21.26 20.71 6.13
CA ALA A 114 -20.20 21.74 6.18
C ALA A 114 -18.78 21.12 6.07
N THR A 115 -17.83 21.96 5.65
CA THR A 115 -16.40 21.72 5.39
C THR A 115 -15.60 21.05 6.52
N GLN A 116 -14.64 20.19 6.15
CA GLN A 116 -13.53 19.72 7.01
C GLN A 116 -12.46 20.82 7.24
N PRO A 117 -11.45 20.63 8.12
CA PRO A 117 -11.20 19.52 9.05
C PRO A 117 -10.87 19.95 10.50
N ASN A 118 -10.94 19.01 11.45
CA ASN A 118 -10.09 19.05 12.66
C ASN A 118 -9.71 17.63 13.10
N SER A 119 -8.41 17.34 13.14
CA SER A 119 -7.82 16.12 13.69
C SER A 119 -6.59 16.50 14.53
N ASN A 120 -6.84 17.11 15.69
CA ASN A 120 -5.82 17.47 16.68
C ASN A 120 -5.12 16.24 17.28
N SER A 121 -4.17 15.65 16.56
CA SER A 121 -3.16 14.77 17.15
C SER A 121 -2.08 15.64 17.81
N PRO A 122 -1.86 15.55 19.15
CA PRO A 122 -0.90 16.41 19.85
C PRO A 122 0.55 16.20 19.36
N LEU A 123 0.87 14.99 18.91
CA LEU A 123 2.15 14.67 18.25
C LEU A 123 2.35 15.52 16.98
N LEU A 124 1.29 15.68 16.17
CA LEU A 124 1.34 16.36 14.88
C LEU A 124 1.47 17.88 15.08
N ILE A 125 0.80 18.43 16.11
CA ILE A 125 1.01 19.81 16.59
C ILE A 125 2.47 20.02 17.01
N GLN A 126 3.04 19.12 17.82
CA GLN A 126 4.42 19.22 18.32
C GLN A 126 5.45 19.16 17.18
N ILE A 127 5.26 18.23 16.21
CA ILE A 127 6.13 18.12 15.03
C ILE A 127 6.05 19.40 14.18
N SER A 128 4.86 19.94 13.96
CA SER A 128 4.68 21.21 13.23
C SER A 128 5.40 22.38 13.94
N GLN A 129 5.31 22.48 15.26
CA GLN A 129 6.02 23.50 16.03
C GLN A 129 7.55 23.38 15.91
N MET A 130 8.08 22.16 15.96
CA MET A 130 9.52 21.90 15.79
C MET A 130 10.02 22.33 14.41
N ILE A 131 9.28 21.99 13.34
CA ILE A 131 9.62 22.38 11.96
C ILE A 131 9.62 23.90 11.80
N ASN A 132 8.59 24.59 12.30
CA ASN A 132 8.50 26.05 12.23
C ASN A 132 9.64 26.75 12.98
N SER A 133 10.02 26.25 14.15
CA SER A 133 11.14 26.78 14.94
C SER A 133 12.48 26.64 14.19
N PHE A 134 12.74 25.47 13.59
CA PHE A 134 13.95 25.22 12.80
C PHE A 134 14.03 26.14 11.56
N MET A 135 12.92 26.31 10.82
CA MET A 135 12.88 27.21 9.66
C MET A 135 13.14 28.67 10.03
N ALA A 136 12.65 29.13 11.20
CA ALA A 136 12.93 30.47 11.70
C ALA A 136 14.43 30.66 12.04
N GLN A 137 15.07 29.66 12.67
CA GLN A 137 16.50 29.68 12.94
C GLN A 137 17.35 29.70 11.65
N LEU A 138 17.03 28.87 10.66
CA LEU A 138 17.69 28.89 9.36
C LEU A 138 17.61 30.26 8.68
N ASN A 139 16.42 30.87 8.66
CA ASN A 139 16.26 32.21 8.08
C ASN A 139 17.11 33.25 8.82
N SER A 140 17.17 33.22 10.16
CA SER A 140 18.01 34.14 10.93
C SER A 140 19.51 33.98 10.61
N VAL A 141 20.02 32.76 10.45
CA VAL A 141 21.43 32.54 10.06
C VAL A 141 21.70 33.11 8.66
N LEU A 142 20.81 32.85 7.69
CA LEU A 142 20.95 33.36 6.32
C LEU A 142 20.92 34.89 6.23
N GLN A 143 20.10 35.56 7.04
CA GLN A 143 20.09 37.04 7.11
C GLN A 143 21.38 37.58 7.75
N ASN A 144 21.84 36.96 8.83
CA ASN A 144 23.07 37.39 9.52
C ASN A 144 24.32 37.19 8.65
N SER A 145 24.36 36.17 7.78
CA SER A 145 25.46 35.94 6.83
C SER A 145 25.70 37.08 5.83
N HIS A 146 24.75 38.00 5.65
CA HIS A 146 24.93 39.15 4.75
C HIS A 146 25.70 40.32 5.40
N VAL A 147 25.80 40.36 6.74
CA VAL A 147 26.40 41.49 7.46
C VAL A 147 27.94 41.40 7.52
N ASP A 148 28.49 40.18 7.56
CA ASP A 148 29.94 39.93 7.65
C ASP A 148 30.73 40.32 6.39
N GLN A 149 30.08 40.42 5.22
CA GLN A 149 30.72 40.83 3.96
C GLN A 149 31.04 42.33 3.90
N HIS A 150 30.54 43.17 4.81
CA HIS A 150 30.68 44.63 4.73
C HIS A 150 31.69 45.24 5.73
N VAL A 151 32.50 44.41 6.42
CA VAL A 151 33.56 44.84 7.36
C VAL A 151 34.94 44.36 6.89
N GLN A 152 35.20 44.46 5.58
CA GLN A 152 36.52 44.15 4.98
C GLN A 152 36.94 45.17 3.90
N GLN A 153 36.37 46.38 3.90
CA GLN A 153 36.71 47.47 2.96
C GLN A 153 36.82 48.87 3.62
N LEU A 154 37.29 48.91 4.88
CA LEU A 154 37.87 50.11 5.52
C LEU A 154 39.12 49.70 6.29
#